data_AF-A0A661KN31-F1
#
_entry.id   AF-A0A661KN31-F1
#
_cell.length_a   1.000
_cell.length_b   1.000
_cell.length_c   1.000
_cell.angle_alpha   90.00
_cell.angle_beta   90.00
_cell.angle_gamma   90.00
#
_symmetry.space_group_name_H-M   'P 1'
#
loop_
_entity.id
_entity.type
_entity.pdbx_description
1 polymer ?
#
loop_
_entity_poly.entity_id
_entity_poly.type
_entity_poly.pdbx_seq_one_letter_code
_entity_poly.pdbx_strand_id
1 'polypeptide(L)' 'LKLTHSKSDIIFKPLPPDDPVRRCPDITLARQKLNWQPNVSLEEGLKETIKYFSEKLKG' A
#
# COMPACT_ATOMS: atom_id res chain seq x y z
N LEU A 1 7.92 -3.73 -10.00
CA LEU A 1 7.85 -3.29 -11.41
C LEU A 1 8.43 -1.89 -11.63
N LYS A 2 7.79 -0.77 -11.24
CA LYS A 2 8.41 0.57 -11.40
C LYS A 2 9.33 0.97 -10.23
N LEU A 3 8.91 0.69 -8.99
CA LEU A 3 9.66 1.02 -7.77
C LEU A 3 10.64 -0.09 -7.33
N THR A 4 10.26 -1.36 -7.51
CA THR A 4 11.10 -2.50 -7.09
C THR A 4 12.08 -3.00 -8.15
N HIS A 5 11.93 -2.56 -9.41
CA HIS A 5 12.67 -3.10 -10.57
C HIS A 5 12.64 -4.65 -10.73
N SER A 6 11.71 -5.33 -10.08
CA SER A 6 11.55 -6.79 -10.20
C SER A 6 11.14 -7.20 -11.62
N LYS A 7 11.63 -8.37 -12.05
CA LYS A 7 11.30 -9.04 -13.31
C LYS A 7 10.10 -9.99 -13.23
N SER A 8 9.43 -10.08 -12.07
CA SER A 8 8.23 -10.92 -11.91
C SER A 8 7.10 -10.49 -12.83
N ASP A 9 6.37 -11.47 -13.37
CA ASP A 9 5.19 -11.25 -14.20
C ASP A 9 3.96 -10.86 -13.37
N ILE A 10 3.03 -10.11 -13.99
CA ILE A 10 1.68 -9.87 -13.44
C ILE A 10 0.75 -10.97 -13.98
N ILE A 11 0.12 -11.71 -13.09
CA ILE A 11 -0.86 -12.75 -13.44
C ILE A 11 -2.21 -12.41 -12.79
N PHE A 12 -3.26 -12.31 -13.60
CA PHE A 12 -4.62 -12.04 -13.14
C PHE A 12 -5.34 -13.35 -12.79
N LYS A 13 -5.99 -13.37 -11.62
CA LYS A 13 -6.79 -14.50 -11.13
C LYS A 13 -8.20 -14.00 -10.75
N PRO A 14 -9.21 -14.90 -10.68
CA PRO A 14 -10.55 -14.53 -10.24
C PRO A 14 -10.55 -13.93 -8.82
N LEU A 15 -11.48 -13.01 -8.56
CA LEU A 15 -11.68 -12.40 -7.25
C LEU A 15 -12.25 -13.45 -6.27
N PRO A 16 -11.74 -13.55 -5.03
CA PRO A 16 -12.36 -14.38 -3.99
C PRO A 16 -13.82 -13.96 -3.75
N PRO A 17 -14.76 -14.89 -3.53
CA PRO A 17 -16.18 -14.58 -3.40
C PRO A 17 -16.54 -13.60 -2.26
N ASP A 18 -15.73 -13.56 -1.22
CA ASP A 18 -15.92 -12.78 0.00
C ASP A 18 -15.18 -11.43 -0.01
N ASP A 19 -14.42 -11.13 -1.07
CA ASP A 19 -13.64 -9.91 -1.16
C ASP A 19 -14.45 -8.75 -1.79
N PRO A 20 -14.66 -7.64 -1.06
CA PRO A 20 -15.28 -6.47 -1.65
C PRO A 20 -14.32 -5.79 -2.63
N VAL A 21 -14.85 -5.44 -3.81
CA VAL A 21 -14.10 -4.87 -4.93
C VAL A 21 -13.44 -3.52 -4.59
N ARG A 22 -14.01 -2.74 -3.65
CA ARG A 22 -13.50 -1.42 -3.30
C ARG A 22 -13.70 -1.11 -1.82
N ARG A 23 -12.69 -0.47 -1.22
CA ARG A 23 -12.77 0.14 0.11
C ARG A 23 -12.24 1.57 0.04
N CYS A 24 -13.00 2.53 0.56
CA CYS A 24 -12.63 3.95 0.58
C CYS A 24 -13.23 4.59 1.85
N PRO A 25 -12.46 4.69 2.94
CA PRO A 25 -12.98 5.21 4.20
C PRO A 25 -13.17 6.73 4.14
N ASP A 26 -14.30 7.20 4.67
CA ASP A 26 -14.47 8.61 5.05
C ASP A 26 -13.73 8.87 6.36
N ILE A 27 -12.80 9.83 6.33
CA ILE A 27 -11.95 10.20 7.48
C ILE A 27 -12.32 11.57 8.07
N THR A 28 -13.48 12.11 7.72
CA THR A 28 -13.95 13.44 8.17
C THR A 28 -13.96 13.55 9.70
N LEU A 29 -14.41 12.50 10.41
CA LEU A 29 -14.46 12.50 11.87
C LEU A 29 -13.06 12.63 12.50
N ALA A 30 -12.07 11.90 11.98
CA ALA A 30 -10.69 11.95 12.48
C ALA A 30 -10.05 13.33 12.24
N ARG A 31 -10.30 13.92 11.06
CA ARG A 31 -9.86 15.30 10.77
C ARG A 31 -10.47 16.31 11.74
N GLN A 32 -11.78 16.24 11.99
CA GLN A 32 -12.48 17.19 12.84
C GLN A 32 -12.15 17.05 14.33
N LYS A 33 -12.02 15.81 14.82
CA LYS A 33 -11.88 15.55 16.27
C LYS A 33 -10.44 15.42 16.72
N LEU A 34 -9.56 14.96 15.85
CA LEU A 34 -8.17 14.66 16.19
C LEU A 34 -7.18 15.57 15.46
N ASN A 35 -7.66 16.46 14.58
CA ASN A 35 -6.81 17.23 13.66
C ASN A 35 -5.83 16.31 12.89
N TRP A 36 -6.30 15.10 12.56
CA TRP A 36 -5.46 14.06 11.97
C TRP A 36 -5.81 13.81 10.50
N GLN A 37 -4.78 13.58 9.70
CA GLN A 37 -4.89 13.06 8.34
C GLN A 37 -3.62 12.31 7.92
N PRO A 38 -3.68 11.44 6.90
CA PRO A 38 -2.48 10.86 6.31
C PRO A 38 -1.60 11.94 5.69
N ASN A 39 -0.30 11.90 6.01
CA ASN A 39 0.70 12.83 5.46
C ASN A 39 1.71 12.13 4.54
N VAL A 40 1.75 10.80 4.56
CA VAL A 40 2.66 9.99 3.74
C VAL A 40 1.94 9.58 2.46
N SER A 41 2.55 9.86 1.31
CA SER A 41 1.99 9.44 0.02
C SER A 41 2.13 7.94 -0.20
N LEU A 42 1.35 7.37 -1.13
CA LEU A 42 1.46 5.95 -1.47
C LEU A 42 2.88 5.60 -1.95
N GLU A 43 3.48 6.43 -2.80
CA GLU A 43 4.82 6.17 -3.34
C GLU A 43 5.89 6.21 -2.26
N GLU A 44 5.82 7.18 -1.35
CA GLU A 44 6.74 7.30 -0.22
C GLU A 44 6.64 6.10 0.73
N GLY A 45 5.43 5.73 1.13
CA GLY A 45 5.21 4.54 1.98
C GLY A 45 5.69 3.25 1.32
N LEU A 46 5.49 3.10 0.00
CA LEU A 46 6.01 1.96 -0.75
C LEU A 46 7.53 1.93 -0.79
N LYS A 47 8.22 3.07 -0.96
CA LYS A 47 9.69 3.14 -0.96
C LYS A 47 10.28 2.66 0.36
N GLU A 48 9.75 3.13 1.49
CA GLU A 48 10.21 2.70 2.82
C GLU A 48 9.96 1.20 3.05
N THR A 49 8.80 0.71 2.61
CA THR A 49 8.47 -0.73 2.70
C THR A 49 9.45 -1.58 1.87
N ILE A 50 9.76 -1.16 0.64
CA ILE A 50 10.71 -1.85 -0.24
C ILE A 50 12.10 -1.86 0.39
N LYS A 51 12.55 -0.74 0.96
CA LYS A 51 13.83 -0.63 1.64
C LYS A 51 13.92 -1.62 2.79
N TYR A 52 12.92 -1.65 3.68
CA TYR A 52 12.87 -2.58 4.81
C TYR A 52 13.03 -4.03 4.37
N PHE A 53 12.24 -4.49 3.38
CA PHE A 53 12.35 -5.87 2.90
C PHE A 53 13.66 -6.14 2.16
N SER A 54 14.19 -5.15 1.44
CA SER A 54 15.49 -5.27 0.77
C SER A 54 16.63 -5.45 1.77
N GLU A 55 16.55 -4.86 2.96
CA GLU A 55 17.52 -5.03 4.04
C GLU A 55 17.29 -6.35 4.78
N LYS A 56 16.03 -6.67 5.11
CA LYS A 56 15.66 -7.88 5.86
C LYS A 56 15.95 -9.19 5.09
N LEU A 57 15.86 -9.15 3.77
CA LEU A 57 16.06 -10.32 2.90
C LEU A 57 17.47 -10.37 2.28
N LYS A 58 18.31 -9.35 2.54
CA LYS A 58 19.74 -9.48 2.29
C LYS A 58 20.30 -10.43 3.34
N GLY A 59 20.83 -11.56 2.88
CA GLY A 59 21.58 -12.50 3.71
C GLY A 59 22.81 -11.84 4.31
#